data_AF-A0A6V8CNA9-F1
#
_entry.id   AF-A0A6V8CNA9-F1
#
_cell.length_a   1.000
_cell.length_b   1.000
_cell.length_c   1.000
_cell.angle_alpha   90.00
_cell.angle_beta   90.00
_cell.angle_gamma   90.00
#
_symmetry.space_group_name_H-M   'P 1'
#
loop_
_entity.id
_entity.type
_entity.pdbx_description
1 polymer ?
#
loop_
_entity_poly.entity_id
_entity_poly.type
_entity_poly.pdbx_seq_one_letter_code
_entity_poly.pdbx_strand_id
1 'polypeptide(L)'
;MPVGVPPKGGPLGRSRSRLSASGLTTFLRCPRQWFLSRKVGLSSPSSIGQITGLVIEDAFCRVLMNRPGPMESLDDLRSWAYDLCKTEAEKAWKEGQDAWNARLWKRQDSDWSTVEVDDFEQKICNGIDLFLDEVRACFQQNGGPYIETYRSGGIPFNVPSPAWGEVPQFPVPEKVQSLKARDWTIKHPFVWQSKNEAIHWNEAWEIARPWFKDPRVHQPQRMFHPDGWAAGELDLVLRWDGRIRLVDIKSGHSGSAFAESLQHQLRFYAWLWSRTNEQGTVEKMQGWYLSSKERIDYNAPSEKELTLMDEEFFQ
;
A
#
# COMPACT_ATOMS: atom_id res chain seq x y z
N MET A 1 -8.81 -4.93 10.66
CA MET A 1 -7.56 -4.24 10.31
C MET A 1 -6.91 -4.93 9.12
N PRO A 2 -6.45 -4.25 8.04
CA PRO A 2 -5.53 -4.91 7.11
C PRO A 2 -4.21 -5.29 7.80
N VAL A 3 -4.00 -4.88 9.05
CA VAL A 3 -2.93 -5.31 9.96
C VAL A 3 -3.50 -6.19 11.09
N GLY A 4 -3.54 -7.50 10.89
CA GLY A 4 -3.88 -8.47 11.92
C GLY A 4 -2.71 -8.75 12.87
N VAL A 5 -3.02 -9.16 14.10
CA VAL A 5 -2.01 -9.67 15.03
C VAL A 5 -1.54 -11.03 14.52
N PRO A 6 -0.22 -11.27 14.35
CA PRO A 6 0.25 -12.56 13.88
C PRO A 6 -0.15 -13.67 14.86
N PRO A 7 -0.50 -14.88 14.37
CA PRO A 7 -0.83 -15.99 15.25
C PRO A 7 0.34 -16.31 16.20
N LYS A 8 0.01 -16.61 17.46
CA LYS A 8 1.00 -16.98 18.49
C LYS A 8 1.80 -18.20 18.02
N GLY A 9 3.09 -18.26 18.37
CA GLY A 9 4.09 -19.17 17.77
C GLY A 9 3.71 -20.65 17.66
N GLY A 10 4.38 -21.37 16.76
CA GLY A 10 4.13 -22.78 16.43
C GLY A 10 4.60 -23.10 15.00
N PRO A 11 4.33 -24.30 14.45
CA PRO A 11 4.62 -24.64 13.05
C PRO A 11 4.00 -23.64 12.06
N LEU A 12 2.77 -23.19 12.33
CA LEU A 12 2.04 -22.13 11.61
C LEU A 12 2.57 -20.71 11.89
N GLY A 13 3.44 -20.56 12.90
CA GLY A 13 4.19 -19.35 13.20
C GLY A 13 5.32 -19.07 12.21
N ARG A 14 5.77 -20.08 11.45
CA ARG A 14 6.83 -19.95 10.44
C ARG A 14 6.24 -19.38 9.15
N SER A 15 6.74 -18.24 8.69
CA SER A 15 6.22 -17.52 7.50
C SER A 15 6.20 -18.35 6.21
N ARG A 16 7.05 -19.38 6.08
CA ARG A 16 7.20 -20.20 4.87
C ARG A 16 6.13 -21.28 4.69
N SER A 17 5.35 -21.59 5.72
CA SER A 17 4.25 -22.55 5.61
C SER A 17 2.90 -21.88 5.32
N ARG A 18 2.81 -20.55 5.36
CA ARG A 18 1.57 -19.83 5.09
C ARG A 18 1.36 -19.63 3.60
N LEU A 19 0.11 -19.76 3.17
CA LEU A 19 -0.31 -19.31 1.85
C LEU A 19 -0.22 -17.77 1.79
N SER A 20 0.23 -17.25 0.64
CA SER A 20 0.32 -15.82 0.38
C SER A 20 0.16 -15.56 -1.11
N ALA A 21 -0.28 -14.37 -1.49
CA ALA A 21 -0.44 -13.98 -2.89
C ALA A 21 0.84 -14.21 -3.72
N SER A 22 1.99 -13.76 -3.23
CA SER A 22 3.30 -13.99 -3.90
C SER A 22 3.65 -15.49 -4.00
N GLY A 23 3.22 -16.31 -3.05
CA GLY A 23 3.32 -17.76 -3.11
C GLY A 23 2.44 -18.35 -4.21
N LEU A 24 1.16 -17.98 -4.24
CA LEU A 24 0.20 -18.41 -5.24
C LEU A 24 0.66 -18.05 -6.66
N THR A 25 1.01 -16.78 -6.91
CA THR A 25 1.44 -16.34 -8.24
C THR A 25 2.72 -17.03 -8.70
N THR A 26 3.66 -17.30 -7.78
CA THR A 26 4.86 -18.09 -8.11
C THR A 26 4.50 -19.53 -8.46
N PHE A 27 3.56 -20.15 -7.75
CA PHE A 27 3.12 -21.52 -8.02
C PHE A 27 2.44 -21.62 -9.39
N LEU A 28 1.48 -20.74 -9.67
CA LEU A 28 0.76 -20.71 -10.95
C LEU A 28 1.71 -20.48 -12.14
N ARG A 29 2.72 -19.62 -11.97
CA ARG A 29 3.72 -19.36 -13.02
C ARG A 29 4.73 -20.51 -13.19
N CYS A 30 5.24 -21.05 -12.08
CA CYS A 30 6.28 -22.08 -12.10
C CYS A 30 6.29 -22.90 -10.79
N PRO A 31 5.62 -24.06 -10.74
CA PRO A 31 5.57 -24.91 -9.54
C PRO A 31 6.97 -25.34 -9.06
N ARG A 32 7.91 -25.57 -9.98
CA ARG A 32 9.30 -25.91 -9.64
C ARG A 32 10.00 -24.76 -8.92
N GLN A 33 9.84 -23.52 -9.40
CA GLN A 33 10.41 -22.34 -8.74
C GLN A 33 9.79 -22.15 -7.34
N TRP A 34 8.47 -22.32 -7.23
CA TRP A 34 7.78 -22.27 -5.95
C TRP A 34 8.33 -23.32 -4.97
N PHE A 35 8.48 -24.57 -5.41
CA PHE A 35 9.00 -25.65 -4.56
C PHE A 35 10.42 -25.35 -4.09
N LEU A 36 11.33 -24.98 -5.00
CA LEU A 36 12.72 -24.68 -4.67
C LEU A 36 12.83 -23.50 -3.69
N SER A 37 12.03 -22.45 -3.88
CA SER A 37 12.09 -21.26 -3.03
C SER A 37 11.39 -21.42 -1.67
N ARG A 38 10.22 -22.06 -1.63
CA ARG A 38 9.38 -22.15 -0.42
C ARG A 38 9.64 -23.41 0.39
N LYS A 39 9.89 -24.56 -0.24
CA LYS A 39 10.11 -25.84 0.45
C LYS A 39 11.60 -26.13 0.67
N VAL A 40 12.44 -25.91 -0.34
CA VAL A 40 13.89 -26.14 -0.22
C VAL A 40 14.62 -24.92 0.38
N GLY A 41 14.10 -23.71 0.15
CA GLY A 41 14.67 -22.48 0.70
C GLY A 41 15.77 -21.86 -0.16
N LEU A 42 15.86 -22.24 -1.44
CA LEU A 42 16.79 -21.62 -2.40
C LEU A 42 16.29 -20.22 -2.80
N SER A 43 17.12 -19.21 -2.56
CA SER A 43 16.84 -17.84 -3.01
C SER A 43 17.27 -17.63 -4.46
N SER A 44 16.91 -16.48 -5.01
CA SER A 44 17.44 -15.97 -6.27
C SER A 44 18.28 -14.72 -5.97
N PRO A 45 19.26 -14.37 -6.83
CA PRO A 45 20.01 -13.14 -6.67
C PRO A 45 19.05 -11.94 -6.70
N SER A 46 19.33 -10.95 -5.85
CA SER A 46 18.52 -9.72 -5.80
C SER A 46 18.72 -8.93 -7.10
N SER A 47 17.64 -8.41 -7.68
CA SER A 47 17.71 -7.45 -8.80
C SER A 47 17.54 -6.01 -8.31
N ILE A 48 18.04 -5.05 -9.07
CA ILE A 48 17.83 -3.62 -8.80
C ILE A 48 16.34 -3.29 -8.75
N GLY A 49 15.57 -3.79 -9.72
CA GLY A 49 14.12 -3.55 -9.79
C GLY A 49 13.35 -3.95 -8.53
N GLN A 50 13.79 -5.00 -7.83
CA GLN A 50 13.19 -5.38 -6.54
C GLN A 50 13.46 -4.35 -5.44
N ILE A 51 14.63 -3.74 -5.43
CA ILE A 51 15.01 -2.74 -4.44
C ILE A 51 14.34 -1.41 -4.78
N THR A 52 14.47 -0.95 -6.03
CA THR A 52 13.87 0.32 -6.46
C THR A 52 12.36 0.31 -6.29
N GLY A 53 11.69 -0.81 -6.60
CA GLY A 53 10.25 -0.96 -6.36
C GLY A 53 9.85 -0.71 -4.90
N LEU A 54 10.58 -1.30 -3.94
CA LEU A 54 10.28 -1.13 -2.51
C LEU A 54 10.47 0.31 -2.04
N VAL A 55 11.60 0.93 -2.37
CA VAL A 55 11.89 2.29 -1.88
C VAL A 55 11.03 3.35 -2.57
N ILE A 56 10.61 3.14 -3.82
CA ILE A 56 9.68 4.03 -4.52
C ILE A 56 8.27 3.94 -3.92
N GLU A 57 7.80 2.73 -3.58
CA GLU A 57 6.51 2.52 -2.91
C GLU A 57 6.47 3.23 -1.55
N ASP A 58 7.52 3.02 -0.73
CA ASP A 58 7.64 3.69 0.57
C ASP A 58 7.69 5.23 0.41
N ALA A 59 8.42 5.74 -0.57
CA ALA A 59 8.51 7.17 -0.86
C ALA A 59 7.17 7.77 -1.28
N PHE A 60 6.45 7.09 -2.17
CA PHE A 60 5.11 7.48 -2.57
C PHE A 60 4.16 7.53 -1.37
N CYS A 61 4.16 6.51 -0.51
CA CYS A 61 3.39 6.51 0.72
C CYS A 61 3.77 7.68 1.64
N ARG A 62 5.07 8.00 1.78
CA ARG A 62 5.53 9.16 2.57
C ARG A 62 5.02 10.50 2.03
N VAL A 63 4.90 10.66 0.71
CA VAL A 63 4.27 11.85 0.11
C VAL A 63 2.80 11.91 0.50
N LEU A 64 2.04 10.81 0.34
CA LEU A 64 0.61 10.73 0.71
C LEU A 64 0.34 11.02 2.20
N MET A 65 1.29 10.69 3.07
CA MET A 65 1.18 10.96 4.52
C MET A 65 1.15 12.46 4.85
N ASN A 66 1.63 13.33 3.96
CA ASN A 66 1.62 14.77 4.18
C ASN A 66 0.20 15.33 4.20
N ARG A 67 0.05 16.48 4.85
CA ARG A 67 -1.22 17.19 4.98
C ARG A 67 -1.06 18.59 4.39
N PRO A 68 -1.70 18.88 3.24
CA PRO A 68 -1.62 20.21 2.65
C PRO A 68 -2.34 21.24 3.52
N GLY A 69 -1.85 22.49 3.47
CA GLY A 69 -2.63 23.64 3.93
C GLY A 69 -3.80 23.94 2.98
N PRO A 70 -4.60 24.98 3.25
CA PRO A 70 -5.64 25.43 2.32
C PRO A 70 -5.05 25.69 0.92
N MET A 71 -5.70 25.15 -0.11
CA MET A 71 -5.30 25.30 -1.52
C MET A 71 -6.48 25.84 -2.32
N GLU A 72 -6.21 26.76 -3.24
CA GLU A 72 -7.23 27.39 -4.09
C GLU A 72 -7.65 26.45 -5.24
N SER A 73 -6.73 25.61 -5.73
CA SER A 73 -6.97 24.72 -6.85
C SER A 73 -6.31 23.35 -6.71
N LEU A 74 -6.76 22.40 -7.56
CA LEU A 74 -6.11 21.09 -7.71
C LEU A 74 -4.67 21.23 -8.25
N ASP A 75 -4.39 22.27 -9.03
CA ASP A 75 -3.06 22.50 -9.62
C ASP A 75 -2.06 23.03 -8.57
N ASP A 76 -2.52 23.84 -7.62
CA ASP A 76 -1.72 24.24 -6.45
C ASP A 76 -1.37 23.02 -5.60
N LEU A 77 -2.36 22.15 -5.35
CA LEU A 77 -2.18 20.91 -4.63
C LEU A 77 -1.20 19.95 -5.34
N ARG A 78 -1.28 19.85 -6.68
CA ARG A 78 -0.33 19.07 -7.49
C ARG A 78 1.08 19.63 -7.35
N SER A 79 1.25 20.95 -7.51
CA SER A 79 2.55 21.61 -7.44
C SER A 79 3.21 21.40 -6.08
N TRP A 80 2.44 21.57 -5.00
CA TRP A 80 2.89 21.28 -3.64
C TRP A 80 3.33 19.81 -3.48
N ALA A 81 2.52 18.86 -3.98
CA ALA A 81 2.85 17.45 -3.87
C ALA A 81 4.11 17.09 -4.68
N TYR A 82 4.35 17.71 -5.84
CA TYR A 82 5.54 17.49 -6.66
C TYR A 82 6.83 17.95 -5.98
N ASP A 83 6.77 19.04 -5.21
CA ASP A 83 7.94 19.48 -4.44
C ASP A 83 8.30 18.48 -3.32
N LEU A 84 7.29 17.81 -2.74
CA LEU A 84 7.52 16.68 -1.84
C LEU A 84 8.10 15.47 -2.58
N CYS A 85 7.64 15.19 -3.80
CA CYS A 85 8.15 14.08 -4.62
C CYS A 85 9.65 14.21 -4.89
N LYS A 86 10.15 15.41 -5.23
CA LYS A 86 11.58 15.68 -5.42
C LYS A 86 12.40 15.29 -4.20
N THR A 87 11.97 15.77 -3.03
CA THR A 87 12.65 15.53 -1.75
C THR A 87 12.64 14.04 -1.39
N GLU A 88 11.50 13.38 -1.56
CA GLU A 88 11.36 11.95 -1.25
C GLU A 88 12.07 11.05 -2.28
N ALA A 89 12.21 11.48 -3.54
CA ALA A 89 12.94 10.77 -4.57
C ALA A 89 14.44 10.68 -4.25
N GLU A 90 15.08 11.80 -3.89
CA GLU A 90 16.50 11.82 -3.49
C GLU A 90 16.77 10.89 -2.29
N LYS A 91 15.88 10.95 -1.30
CA LYS A 91 15.97 10.11 -0.11
C LYS A 91 15.80 8.63 -0.46
N ALA A 92 14.79 8.29 -1.24
CA ALA A 92 14.51 6.92 -1.65
C ALA A 92 15.62 6.34 -2.52
N TRP A 93 16.21 7.16 -3.40
CA TRP A 93 17.37 6.76 -4.20
C TRP A 93 18.55 6.37 -3.30
N LYS A 94 18.84 7.18 -2.27
CA LYS A 94 19.91 6.87 -1.30
C LYS A 94 19.61 5.63 -0.45
N GLU A 95 18.37 5.50 0.05
CA GLU A 95 17.91 4.31 0.76
C GLU A 95 18.06 3.05 -0.11
N GLY A 96 17.74 3.16 -1.39
CA GLY A 96 17.90 2.11 -2.37
C GLY A 96 19.37 1.72 -2.58
N GLN A 97 20.26 2.70 -2.69
CA GLN A 97 21.70 2.48 -2.84
C GLN A 97 22.27 1.71 -1.64
N ASP A 98 21.93 2.15 -0.42
CA ASP A 98 22.34 1.50 0.82
C ASP A 98 21.80 0.06 0.88
N ALA A 99 20.53 -0.13 0.56
CA ALA A 99 19.89 -1.45 0.51
C ALA A 99 20.53 -2.37 -0.53
N TRP A 100 20.88 -1.86 -1.72
CA TRP A 100 21.59 -2.61 -2.75
C TRP A 100 22.99 -3.00 -2.31
N ASN A 101 23.73 -2.06 -1.73
CA ASN A 101 25.08 -2.30 -1.24
C ASN A 101 25.12 -3.39 -0.16
N ALA A 102 24.11 -3.42 0.72
CA ALA A 102 23.98 -4.44 1.76
C ALA A 102 23.62 -5.86 1.26
N ARG A 103 23.19 -6.05 -0.01
CA ARG A 103 22.84 -7.39 -0.53
C ARG A 103 24.10 -8.24 -0.74
N LEU A 104 24.10 -9.44 -0.16
CA LEU A 104 25.18 -10.41 -0.34
C LEU A 104 25.19 -11.07 -1.74
N TRP A 105 24.01 -11.33 -2.30
CA TRP A 105 23.87 -12.01 -3.60
C TRP A 105 23.05 -11.16 -4.56
N LYS A 106 23.74 -10.60 -5.56
CA LYS A 106 23.23 -9.66 -6.56
C LYS A 106 23.30 -10.30 -7.93
N ARG A 107 22.41 -9.89 -8.84
CA ARG A 107 22.54 -10.28 -10.25
C ARG A 107 23.77 -9.61 -10.86
N GLN A 108 24.46 -10.32 -11.75
CA GLN A 108 25.70 -9.82 -12.38
C GLN A 108 25.44 -8.72 -13.42
N ASP A 109 24.24 -8.68 -13.99
CA ASP A 109 23.78 -7.71 -15.00
C ASP A 109 23.14 -6.47 -14.37
N SER A 110 23.37 -6.21 -13.08
CA SER A 110 22.75 -5.14 -12.33
C SER A 110 23.80 -4.25 -11.67
N ASP A 111 23.84 -2.98 -12.04
CA ASP A 111 24.69 -1.96 -11.41
C ASP A 111 23.87 -0.74 -10.98
N TRP A 112 24.05 -0.30 -9.73
CA TRP A 112 23.35 0.86 -9.18
C TRP A 112 23.73 2.15 -9.89
N SER A 113 24.90 2.20 -10.53
CA SER A 113 25.32 3.36 -11.33
C SER A 113 24.37 3.69 -12.50
N THR A 114 23.51 2.75 -12.88
CA THR A 114 22.49 2.92 -13.94
C THR A 114 21.15 3.46 -13.43
N VAL A 115 21.02 3.67 -12.13
CA VAL A 115 19.79 4.09 -11.47
C VAL A 115 19.80 5.59 -11.28
N GLU A 116 18.91 6.30 -11.96
CA GLU A 116 18.80 7.76 -11.88
C GLU A 116 17.73 8.19 -10.87
N VAL A 117 17.98 9.30 -10.16
CA VAL A 117 17.00 9.87 -9.22
C VAL A 117 15.76 10.41 -9.93
N ASP A 118 15.91 10.91 -11.16
CA ASP A 118 14.82 11.42 -11.98
C ASP A 118 13.76 10.34 -12.28
N ASP A 119 14.17 9.07 -12.43
CA ASP A 119 13.24 7.95 -12.59
C ASP A 119 12.38 7.73 -11.34
N PHE A 120 12.92 7.97 -10.15
CA PHE A 120 12.19 7.87 -8.89
C PHE A 120 11.20 9.02 -8.79
N GLU A 121 11.65 10.25 -9.03
CA GLU A 121 10.79 11.44 -9.02
C GLU A 121 9.61 11.26 -9.97
N GLN A 122 9.88 10.88 -11.23
CA GLN A 122 8.85 10.68 -12.24
C GLN A 122 7.82 9.63 -11.80
N LYS A 123 8.26 8.49 -11.26
CA LYS A 123 7.35 7.43 -10.78
C LYS A 123 6.51 7.86 -9.59
N ILE A 124 7.09 8.58 -8.64
CA ILE A 124 6.37 9.09 -7.47
C ILE A 124 5.34 10.14 -7.93
N CYS A 125 5.72 11.09 -8.80
CA CYS A 125 4.81 12.07 -9.40
C CYS A 125 3.66 11.41 -10.17
N ASN A 126 3.95 10.35 -10.95
CA ASN A 126 2.92 9.58 -11.65
C ASN A 126 1.93 8.93 -10.67
N GLY A 127 2.41 8.37 -9.56
CA GLY A 127 1.57 7.84 -8.49
C GLY A 127 0.69 8.93 -7.85
N ILE A 128 1.26 10.12 -7.63
CA ILE A 128 0.53 11.27 -7.10
C ILE A 128 -0.55 11.71 -8.07
N ASP A 129 -0.29 11.76 -9.37
CA ASP A 129 -1.35 12.07 -10.34
C ASP A 129 -2.49 11.05 -10.32
N LEU A 130 -2.18 9.74 -10.23
CA LEU A 130 -3.21 8.69 -10.11
C LEU A 130 -4.03 8.86 -8.83
N PHE A 131 -3.43 9.35 -7.76
CA PHE A 131 -4.11 9.69 -6.51
C PHE A 131 -4.92 10.99 -6.62
N LEU A 132 -4.42 12.02 -7.31
CA LEU A 132 -5.12 13.29 -7.48
C LEU A 132 -6.43 13.14 -8.25
N ASP A 133 -6.58 12.10 -9.08
CA ASP A 133 -7.88 11.75 -9.67
C ASP A 133 -8.90 11.32 -8.60
N GLU A 134 -8.48 10.62 -7.54
CA GLU A 134 -9.34 10.31 -6.38
C GLU A 134 -9.65 11.55 -5.56
N VAL A 135 -8.68 12.45 -5.37
CA VAL A 135 -8.89 13.74 -4.70
C VAL A 135 -9.91 14.60 -5.46
N ARG A 136 -9.78 14.67 -6.79
CA ARG A 136 -10.73 15.37 -7.67
C ARG A 136 -12.13 14.79 -7.54
N ALA A 137 -12.26 13.47 -7.59
CA ALA A 137 -13.54 12.80 -7.44
C ALA A 137 -14.15 13.03 -6.05
N CYS A 138 -13.34 13.04 -4.99
CA CYS A 138 -13.75 13.35 -3.63
C CYS A 138 -14.28 14.78 -3.50
N PHE A 139 -13.55 15.76 -4.03
CA PHE A 139 -13.98 17.15 -4.07
C PHE A 139 -15.30 17.33 -4.82
N GLN A 140 -15.44 16.71 -5.99
CA GLN A 140 -16.66 16.75 -6.81
C GLN A 140 -17.88 16.10 -6.13
N GLN A 141 -17.64 15.15 -5.22
CA GLN A 141 -18.68 14.51 -4.40
C GLN A 141 -18.82 15.16 -3.02
N ASN A 142 -18.34 16.40 -2.85
CA ASN A 142 -18.43 17.17 -1.62
C ASN A 142 -17.87 16.43 -0.38
N GLY A 143 -16.78 15.69 -0.55
CA GLY A 143 -16.11 14.93 0.52
C GLY A 143 -16.67 13.54 0.78
N GLY A 144 -17.61 13.09 -0.04
CA GLY A 144 -18.21 11.77 0.10
C GLY A 144 -18.98 11.59 1.42
N PRO A 145 -19.33 10.34 1.78
CA PRO A 145 -20.23 10.07 2.91
C PRO A 145 -19.62 10.34 4.29
N TYR A 146 -18.30 10.53 4.39
CA TYR A 146 -17.59 10.58 5.67
C TYR A 146 -17.12 11.98 6.11
N ILE A 147 -17.32 13.03 5.29
CA ILE A 147 -16.82 14.38 5.58
C ILE A 147 -17.20 14.90 6.97
N GLU A 148 -18.47 14.77 7.35
CA GLU A 148 -18.95 15.25 8.66
C GLU A 148 -18.45 14.39 9.83
N THR A 149 -18.11 13.12 9.58
CA THR A 149 -17.43 12.28 10.57
C THR A 149 -16.04 12.84 10.84
N TYR A 150 -15.28 13.19 9.79
CA TYR A 150 -13.97 13.81 9.94
C TYR A 150 -14.01 15.19 10.61
N ARG A 151 -14.91 16.08 10.15
CA ARG A 151 -15.04 17.44 10.72
C ARG A 151 -15.43 17.46 12.20
N SER A 152 -16.12 16.43 12.68
CA SER A 152 -16.45 16.27 14.10
C SER A 152 -15.36 15.57 14.93
N GLY A 153 -14.21 15.25 14.33
CA GLY A 153 -13.11 14.54 14.98
C GLY A 153 -13.30 13.01 15.08
N GLY A 154 -14.32 12.47 14.40
CA GLY A 154 -14.56 11.04 14.30
C GLY A 154 -13.60 10.35 13.32
N ILE A 155 -13.42 9.05 13.50
CA ILE A 155 -12.62 8.20 12.61
C ILE A 155 -13.59 7.23 11.92
N PRO A 156 -13.83 7.34 10.59
CA PRO A 156 -14.85 6.53 9.92
C PRO A 156 -14.45 5.05 9.73
N PHE A 157 -13.17 4.72 9.90
CA PHE A 157 -12.66 3.37 9.69
C PHE A 157 -11.89 2.87 10.90
N ASN A 158 -12.02 1.57 11.22
CA ASN A 158 -11.32 0.95 12.35
C ASN A 158 -9.79 1.15 12.34
N VAL A 159 -9.20 1.25 11.14
CA VAL A 159 -7.78 1.52 10.94
C VAL A 159 -7.69 2.81 10.15
N PRO A 160 -7.23 3.93 10.71
CA PRO A 160 -7.07 5.17 9.97
C PRO A 160 -5.96 5.06 8.92
N SER A 161 -6.07 5.87 7.87
CA SER A 161 -5.00 6.03 6.89
C SER A 161 -3.76 6.67 7.55
N PRO A 162 -2.53 6.18 7.33
CA PRO A 162 -1.36 6.78 7.95
C PRO A 162 -1.15 8.25 7.58
N ALA A 163 -0.77 9.06 8.56
CA ALA A 163 -0.47 10.47 8.37
C ALA A 163 0.71 10.95 9.24
N TRP A 164 1.44 11.95 8.74
CA TRP A 164 2.34 12.74 9.58
C TRP A 164 1.54 13.54 10.61
N GLY A 165 2.06 13.66 11.83
CA GLY A 165 1.31 14.23 12.96
C GLY A 165 0.54 13.20 13.78
N GLU A 166 0.47 11.95 13.34
CA GLU A 166 -0.25 10.87 14.02
C GLU A 166 0.67 9.75 14.48
N VAL A 167 0.27 9.09 15.57
CA VAL A 167 0.98 7.93 16.12
C VAL A 167 0.79 6.74 15.17
N PRO A 168 1.88 6.12 14.66
CA PRO A 168 1.78 4.94 13.81
C PRO A 168 1.12 3.76 14.54
N GLN A 169 0.31 2.98 13.83
CA GLN A 169 -0.35 1.81 14.39
C GLN A 169 0.51 0.55 14.19
N PHE A 170 1.10 0.07 15.28
CA PHE A 170 1.89 -1.17 15.27
C PHE A 170 1.00 -2.39 15.51
N PRO A 171 1.14 -3.50 14.74
CA PRO A 171 0.38 -4.73 14.97
C PRO A 171 0.55 -5.31 16.38
N VAL A 172 1.73 -5.19 16.98
CA VAL A 172 2.05 -5.64 18.34
C VAL A 172 2.70 -4.49 19.11
N PRO A 173 1.91 -3.51 19.59
CA PRO A 173 2.43 -2.27 20.16
C PRO A 173 3.19 -2.49 21.46
N GLU A 174 2.90 -3.53 22.23
CA GLU A 174 3.59 -3.85 23.49
C GLU A 174 5.05 -4.25 23.27
N LYS A 175 5.41 -4.66 22.05
CA LYS A 175 6.79 -4.96 21.66
C LYS A 175 7.58 -3.74 21.16
N VAL A 176 6.97 -2.55 21.17
CA VAL A 176 7.59 -1.32 20.71
C VAL A 176 7.92 -0.44 21.92
N GLN A 177 9.13 -0.64 22.47
CA GLN A 177 9.56 -0.01 23.73
C GLN A 177 9.49 1.52 23.73
N SER A 178 9.67 2.17 22.58
CA SER A 178 9.79 3.63 22.46
C SER A 178 8.54 4.33 21.92
N LEU A 179 7.42 3.62 21.70
CA LEU A 179 6.25 4.19 21.03
C LEU A 179 5.67 5.42 21.75
N LYS A 180 5.57 5.33 23.07
CA LYS A 180 5.04 6.41 23.94
C LYS A 180 6.06 7.50 24.29
N ALA A 181 7.34 7.26 24.03
CA ALA A 181 8.42 8.19 24.36
C ALA A 181 8.73 9.18 23.21
N ARG A 182 8.18 8.94 22.02
CA ARG A 182 8.35 9.80 20.85
C ARG A 182 7.22 10.81 20.77
N ASP A 183 7.59 12.06 20.52
CA ASP A 183 6.65 13.08 20.08
C ASP A 183 6.37 12.88 18.59
N TRP A 184 5.10 12.71 18.25
CA TRP A 184 4.62 12.51 16.88
C TRP A 184 3.93 13.77 16.32
N THR A 185 3.83 14.83 17.13
CA THR A 185 3.14 16.05 16.74
C THR A 185 3.88 16.79 15.63
N ILE A 186 3.11 17.44 14.77
CA ILE A 186 3.63 18.37 13.76
C ILE A 186 3.32 19.79 14.20
N LYS A 187 4.19 20.74 13.85
CA LYS A 187 4.06 22.16 14.25
C LYS A 187 2.74 22.80 13.81
N HIS A 188 2.18 22.34 12.70
CA HIS A 188 0.94 22.86 12.12
C HIS A 188 -0.06 21.70 11.97
N PRO A 189 -0.93 21.47 12.97
CA PRO A 189 -1.95 20.44 12.86
C PRO A 189 -2.93 20.78 11.74
N PHE A 190 -3.52 19.75 11.15
CA PHE A 190 -4.55 19.92 10.13
C PHE A 190 -5.83 20.44 10.75
N VAL A 191 -6.46 21.40 10.08
CA VAL A 191 -7.69 22.06 10.53
C VAL A 191 -8.80 21.74 9.53
N TRP A 192 -9.82 21.05 10.01
CA TRP A 192 -11.04 20.77 9.27
C TRP A 192 -11.93 22.02 9.17
N GLN A 193 -12.71 22.12 8.10
CA GLN A 193 -13.74 23.15 7.99
C GLN A 193 -14.88 22.87 8.98
N SER A 194 -15.73 23.87 9.20
CA SER A 194 -16.90 23.70 10.05
C SER A 194 -17.94 22.80 9.39
N LYS A 195 -18.80 22.21 10.22
CA LYS A 195 -19.93 21.40 9.75
C LYS A 195 -20.76 22.12 8.68
N ASN A 196 -21.09 21.41 7.60
CA ASN A 196 -21.86 21.89 6.45
C ASN A 196 -21.20 23.00 5.59
N GLU A 197 -19.95 23.39 5.84
CA GLU A 197 -19.23 24.29 4.94
C GLU A 197 -18.84 23.57 3.64
N ALA A 198 -18.60 24.33 2.57
CA ALA A 198 -18.11 23.77 1.31
C ALA A 198 -16.78 23.05 1.53
N ILE A 199 -16.57 21.93 0.85
CA ILE A 199 -15.30 21.20 0.95
C ILE A 199 -14.15 22.02 0.35
N HIS A 200 -12.98 21.96 0.98
CA HIS A 200 -11.73 22.49 0.43
C HIS A 200 -10.83 21.38 -0.15
N TRP A 201 -9.91 21.74 -1.05
CA TRP A 201 -8.99 20.79 -1.68
C TRP A 201 -8.11 20.01 -0.69
N ASN A 202 -7.74 20.65 0.43
CA ASN A 202 -6.97 19.99 1.50
C ASN A 202 -7.81 18.97 2.29
N GLU A 203 -9.10 19.21 2.50
CA GLU A 203 -10.03 18.21 3.04
C GLU A 203 -10.22 17.05 2.06
N ALA A 204 -10.34 17.33 0.76
CA ALA A 204 -10.48 16.29 -0.26
C ALA A 204 -9.24 15.38 -0.31
N TRP A 205 -8.02 15.93 -0.18
CA TRP A 205 -6.78 15.15 -0.04
C TRP A 205 -6.82 14.24 1.19
N GLU A 206 -7.18 14.79 2.35
CA GLU A 206 -7.23 14.05 3.61
C GLU A 206 -8.25 12.91 3.57
N ILE A 207 -9.45 13.17 3.05
CA ILE A 207 -10.54 12.18 2.95
C ILE A 207 -10.22 11.10 1.91
N ALA A 208 -9.69 11.49 0.75
CA ALA A 208 -9.38 10.55 -0.33
C ALA A 208 -8.19 9.64 0.00
N ARG A 209 -7.32 10.06 0.92
CA ARG A 209 -6.09 9.36 1.30
C ARG A 209 -6.39 7.89 1.61
N PRO A 210 -5.85 6.94 0.81
CA PRO A 210 -6.05 5.53 1.07
C PRO A 210 -5.42 5.12 2.40
N TRP A 211 -5.87 4.01 2.95
CA TRP A 211 -5.00 3.28 3.88
C TRP A 211 -3.86 2.66 3.08
N PHE A 212 -2.66 2.66 3.64
CA PHE A 212 -1.49 2.00 3.07
C PHE A 212 -0.59 1.50 4.17
N LYS A 213 0.38 0.66 3.80
CA LYS A 213 1.44 0.23 4.70
C LYS A 213 2.21 1.43 5.22
N ASP A 214 2.21 1.65 6.54
CA ASP A 214 2.92 2.77 7.15
C ASP A 214 4.44 2.52 7.08
N PRO A 215 5.23 3.32 6.35
CA PRO A 215 6.68 3.11 6.21
C PRO A 215 7.44 3.28 7.54
N ARG A 216 6.81 3.86 8.58
CA ARG A 216 7.38 4.01 9.92
C ARG A 216 7.28 2.73 10.75
N VAL A 217 6.44 1.79 10.34
CA VAL A 217 6.14 0.56 11.10
C VAL A 217 6.97 -0.61 10.55
N HIS A 218 8.01 -0.96 11.29
CA HIS A 218 8.93 -2.06 10.96
C HIS A 218 8.32 -3.47 11.13
N GLN A 219 7.19 -3.58 11.83
CA GLN A 219 6.50 -4.85 12.02
C GLN A 219 5.71 -5.21 10.76
N PRO A 220 5.55 -6.51 10.42
CA PRO A 220 4.74 -6.91 9.28
C PRO A 220 3.28 -6.42 9.38
N GLN A 221 2.82 -5.73 8.35
CA GLN A 221 1.48 -5.13 8.28
C GLN A 221 0.59 -5.97 7.35
N ARG A 222 0.00 -7.05 7.88
CA ARG A 222 -0.64 -8.08 7.06
C ARG A 222 -2.02 -8.47 7.54
N MET A 223 -2.89 -8.81 6.61
CA MET A 223 -4.10 -9.58 6.89
C MET A 223 -3.69 -11.02 7.19
N PHE A 224 -4.36 -11.64 8.17
CA PHE A 224 -4.19 -13.04 8.50
C PHE A 224 -5.55 -13.72 8.47
N HIS A 225 -5.63 -14.87 7.81
CA HIS A 225 -6.81 -15.73 7.92
C HIS A 225 -7.04 -16.04 9.41
N PRO A 226 -8.30 -16.15 9.89
CA PRO A 226 -8.59 -16.42 11.31
C PRO A 226 -7.82 -17.60 11.90
N ASP A 227 -7.65 -18.68 11.12
CA ASP A 227 -6.88 -19.86 11.50
C ASP A 227 -5.36 -19.73 11.31
N GLY A 228 -4.88 -18.60 10.78
CA GLY A 228 -3.46 -18.25 10.67
C GLY A 228 -2.67 -18.93 9.54
N TRP A 229 -3.32 -19.72 8.68
CA TRP A 229 -2.66 -20.46 7.58
C TRP A 229 -2.45 -19.66 6.30
N ALA A 230 -3.13 -18.53 6.12
CA ALA A 230 -2.90 -17.59 5.02
C ALA A 230 -2.62 -16.17 5.53
N ALA A 231 -1.80 -15.42 4.77
CA ALA A 231 -1.53 -14.02 5.05
C ALA A 231 -1.25 -13.22 3.77
N GLY A 232 -1.62 -11.95 3.77
CA GLY A 232 -1.44 -11.02 2.65
C GLY A 232 -1.04 -9.63 3.14
N GLU A 233 -0.20 -8.96 2.38
CA GLU A 233 0.23 -7.56 2.61
C GLU A 233 -0.34 -6.73 1.47
N LEU A 234 -1.21 -5.78 1.79
CA LEU A 234 -1.85 -4.87 0.84
C LEU A 234 -1.00 -3.61 0.70
N ASP A 235 -0.97 -3.04 -0.51
CA ASP A 235 -0.26 -1.77 -0.73
C ASP A 235 -1.18 -0.60 -0.38
N LEU A 236 -2.33 -0.47 -1.05
CA LEU A 236 -3.34 0.56 -0.75
C LEU A 236 -4.77 0.00 -0.64
N VAL A 237 -5.59 0.68 0.17
CA VAL A 237 -7.04 0.48 0.26
C VAL A 237 -7.74 1.83 0.14
N LEU A 238 -8.37 2.07 -1.02
CA LEU A 238 -9.25 3.22 -1.24
C LEU A 238 -10.67 2.88 -0.76
N ARG A 239 -11.27 3.81 -0.03
CA ARG A 239 -12.60 3.61 0.59
C ARG A 239 -13.31 4.91 0.96
N TRP A 240 -12.84 6.04 0.44
CA TRP A 240 -13.31 7.37 0.81
C TRP A 240 -14.77 7.62 0.41
N ASP A 241 -15.25 6.96 -0.64
CA ASP A 241 -16.62 7.05 -1.16
C ASP A 241 -17.54 5.93 -0.62
N GLY A 242 -17.06 5.17 0.38
CA GLY A 242 -17.76 4.01 0.93
C GLY A 242 -17.64 2.73 0.10
N ARG A 243 -16.98 2.78 -1.06
CA ARG A 243 -16.73 1.62 -1.93
C ARG A 243 -15.27 1.19 -1.83
N ILE A 244 -15.04 -0.03 -1.34
CA ILE A 244 -13.69 -0.52 -1.10
C ILE A 244 -13.04 -0.95 -2.42
N ARG A 245 -11.84 -0.42 -2.65
CA ARG A 245 -10.99 -0.75 -3.79
C ARG A 245 -9.61 -1.14 -3.28
N LEU A 246 -9.21 -2.37 -3.56
CA LEU A 246 -7.86 -2.86 -3.24
C LEU A 246 -6.92 -2.46 -4.38
N VAL A 247 -5.81 -1.81 -4.05
CA VAL A 247 -4.83 -1.38 -5.04
C VAL A 247 -3.47 -1.99 -4.71
N ASP A 248 -2.81 -2.49 -5.74
CA ASP A 248 -1.43 -2.96 -5.67
C ASP A 248 -0.58 -2.09 -6.62
N ILE A 249 0.54 -1.60 -6.08
CA ILE A 249 1.43 -0.65 -6.74
C ILE A 249 2.51 -1.43 -7.48
N LYS A 250 2.72 -1.11 -8.75
CA LYS A 250 3.81 -1.63 -9.55
C LYS A 250 4.71 -0.49 -10.02
N SER A 251 5.99 -0.55 -9.66
CA SER A 251 6.99 0.43 -10.12
C SER A 251 7.36 0.29 -11.60
N GLY A 252 6.89 -0.76 -12.29
CA GLY A 252 7.13 -1.02 -13.72
C GLY A 252 5.92 -0.68 -14.61
N HIS A 253 5.91 -1.27 -15.80
CA HIS A 253 4.87 -1.05 -16.83
C HIS A 253 3.86 -2.20 -16.90
N SER A 254 2.64 -1.90 -17.34
CA SER A 254 1.52 -2.85 -17.46
C SER A 254 1.71 -3.89 -18.57
N GLY A 255 2.54 -3.62 -19.57
CA GLY A 255 2.83 -4.56 -20.67
C GLY A 255 3.86 -5.66 -20.34
N SER A 256 4.36 -5.73 -19.11
CA SER A 256 5.34 -6.77 -18.73
C SER A 256 4.70 -8.16 -18.61
N ALA A 257 5.46 -9.21 -18.86
CA ALA A 257 5.01 -10.60 -18.70
C ALA A 257 4.54 -10.95 -17.27
N PHE A 258 4.80 -10.08 -16.28
CA PHE A 258 4.36 -10.24 -14.90
C PHE A 258 3.00 -9.57 -14.61
N ALA A 259 2.48 -8.75 -15.53
CA ALA A 259 1.21 -8.03 -15.31
C ALA A 259 0.01 -8.97 -15.20
N GLU A 260 0.01 -10.11 -15.91
CA GLU A 260 -1.03 -11.13 -15.77
C GLU A 260 -1.13 -11.70 -14.35
N SER A 261 0.01 -11.75 -13.63
CA SER A 261 0.03 -12.27 -12.26
C SER A 261 -0.61 -11.33 -11.23
N LEU A 262 -0.78 -10.04 -11.56
CA LEU A 262 -1.33 -9.05 -10.66
C LEU A 262 -2.80 -9.32 -10.34
N GLN A 263 -3.59 -9.75 -11.33
CA GLN A 263 -4.98 -10.10 -11.11
C GLN A 263 -5.12 -11.24 -10.08
N HIS A 264 -4.29 -12.28 -10.18
CA HIS A 264 -4.29 -13.37 -9.20
C HIS A 264 -3.89 -12.89 -7.80
N GLN A 265 -2.90 -11.98 -7.71
CA GLN A 265 -2.49 -11.38 -6.44
C GLN A 265 -3.64 -10.58 -5.79
N LEU A 266 -4.29 -9.71 -6.56
CA LEU A 266 -5.41 -8.91 -6.08
C LEU A 266 -6.62 -9.77 -5.70
N ARG A 267 -6.95 -10.80 -6.49
CA ARG A 267 -8.02 -11.76 -6.17
C ARG A 267 -7.75 -12.48 -4.85
N PHE A 268 -6.51 -12.91 -4.61
CA PHE A 268 -6.11 -13.48 -3.33
C PHE A 268 -6.36 -12.50 -2.18
N TYR A 269 -6.05 -11.22 -2.35
CA TYR A 269 -6.31 -10.22 -1.32
C TYR A 269 -7.80 -9.95 -1.09
N ALA A 270 -8.61 -9.91 -2.15
CA ALA A 270 -10.06 -9.79 -2.03
C ALA A 270 -10.68 -10.99 -1.30
N TRP A 271 -10.20 -12.21 -1.59
CA TRP A 271 -10.57 -13.39 -0.83
C TRP A 271 -10.17 -13.29 0.63
N LEU A 272 -8.91 -12.97 0.92
CA LEU A 272 -8.44 -12.89 2.29
C LEU A 272 -9.20 -11.81 3.08
N TRP A 273 -9.49 -10.67 2.45
CA TRP A 273 -10.35 -9.62 3.01
C TRP A 273 -11.72 -10.17 3.42
N SER A 274 -12.40 -10.90 2.51
CA SER A 274 -13.73 -11.46 2.77
C SER A 274 -13.77 -12.51 3.89
N ARG A 275 -12.63 -13.13 4.21
CA ARG A 275 -12.51 -14.15 5.27
C ARG A 275 -11.87 -13.62 6.54
N THR A 276 -11.59 -12.33 6.60
CA THR A 276 -11.14 -11.63 7.80
C THR A 276 -12.27 -10.78 8.37
N ASN A 277 -12.15 -10.32 9.62
CA ASN A 277 -13.14 -9.44 10.25
C ASN A 277 -13.04 -7.98 9.73
N GLU A 278 -12.64 -7.78 8.47
CA GLU A 278 -12.66 -6.46 7.85
C GLU A 278 -14.10 -5.99 7.58
N GLN A 279 -14.32 -4.69 7.71
CA GLN A 279 -15.61 -4.09 7.41
C GLN A 279 -15.73 -3.78 5.92
N GLY A 280 -16.90 -4.07 5.37
CA GLY A 280 -17.26 -3.75 3.98
C GLY A 280 -16.79 -4.81 2.96
N THR A 281 -17.38 -4.74 1.77
CA THR A 281 -17.11 -5.65 0.65
C THR A 281 -16.20 -4.98 -0.37
N VAL A 282 -15.21 -5.72 -0.88
CA VAL A 282 -14.33 -5.26 -1.96
C VAL A 282 -15.15 -5.19 -3.25
N GLU A 283 -15.29 -3.99 -3.82
CA GLU A 283 -16.07 -3.79 -5.05
C GLU A 283 -15.21 -3.82 -6.31
N LYS A 284 -13.98 -3.31 -6.23
CA LYS A 284 -13.01 -3.36 -7.34
C LYS A 284 -11.61 -3.62 -6.85
N MET A 285 -10.75 -4.02 -7.79
CA MET A 285 -9.32 -4.14 -7.55
C MET A 285 -8.57 -3.40 -8.66
N GLN A 286 -7.42 -2.82 -8.35
CA GLN A 286 -6.66 -2.02 -9.30
C GLN A 286 -5.15 -2.29 -9.24
N GLY A 287 -4.52 -2.26 -10.40
CA GLY A 287 -3.07 -2.14 -10.53
C GLY A 287 -2.70 -0.70 -10.86
N TRP A 288 -1.86 -0.07 -10.03
CA TRP A 288 -1.30 1.26 -10.32
C TRP A 288 0.14 1.11 -10.80
N TYR A 289 0.37 1.42 -12.07
CA TYR A 289 1.68 1.29 -12.72
C TYR A 289 2.36 2.65 -12.77
N LEU A 290 3.36 2.84 -11.92
CA LEU A 290 4.01 4.13 -11.71
C LEU A 290 4.89 4.54 -12.89
N SER A 291 5.52 3.59 -13.61
CA SER A 291 6.32 3.94 -14.79
C SER A 291 5.48 4.53 -15.91
N SER A 292 4.32 3.93 -16.21
CA SER A 292 3.46 4.33 -17.32
C SER A 292 2.34 5.28 -16.93
N LYS A 293 2.18 5.59 -15.63
CA LYS A 293 1.04 6.35 -15.09
C LYS A 293 -0.30 5.73 -15.52
N GLU A 294 -0.39 4.41 -15.40
CA GLU A 294 -1.57 3.65 -15.80
C GLU A 294 -2.30 3.06 -14.60
N ARG A 295 -3.63 3.07 -14.69
CA ARG A 295 -4.53 2.36 -13.79
C ARG A 295 -5.20 1.24 -14.57
N ILE A 296 -5.03 0.01 -14.11
CA ILE A 296 -5.71 -1.15 -14.67
C ILE A 296 -6.76 -1.63 -13.68
N ASP A 297 -8.03 -1.63 -14.11
CA ASP A 297 -9.16 -2.11 -13.30
C ASP A 297 -9.38 -3.62 -13.47
N TYR A 298 -9.67 -4.29 -12.36
CA TYR A 298 -10.09 -5.68 -12.31
C TYR A 298 -11.39 -5.81 -11.50
N ASN A 299 -12.26 -6.71 -11.95
CA ASN A 299 -13.48 -7.04 -11.21
C ASN A 299 -13.13 -7.82 -9.94
N ALA A 300 -13.72 -7.42 -8.82
CA ALA A 300 -13.66 -8.21 -7.59
C ALA A 300 -14.35 -9.57 -7.78
N PRO A 301 -13.87 -10.65 -7.13
CA PRO A 301 -14.55 -11.94 -7.15
C PRO A 301 -15.96 -11.84 -6.57
N SER A 302 -16.93 -12.50 -7.20
CA SER A 302 -18.27 -12.69 -6.65
C SER A 302 -18.25 -13.59 -5.41
N GLU A 303 -19.28 -13.55 -4.57
CA GLU A 303 -19.36 -14.42 -3.38
C GLU A 303 -19.25 -15.92 -3.72
N LYS A 304 -19.79 -16.32 -4.88
CA LYS A 304 -19.64 -17.70 -5.38
C LYS A 304 -18.17 -18.02 -5.68
N GLU A 305 -17.43 -17.12 -6.32
CA GLU A 305 -16.00 -17.30 -6.56
C GLU A 305 -15.20 -17.30 -5.25
N LEU A 306 -15.52 -16.40 -4.31
CA LEU A 306 -14.89 -16.36 -2.99
C LEU A 306 -15.05 -17.70 -2.25
N THR A 307 -16.24 -18.29 -2.34
CA THR A 307 -16.53 -19.61 -1.75
C THR A 307 -15.75 -20.74 -2.44
N LEU A 308 -15.64 -20.72 -3.78
CA LEU A 308 -14.83 -21.70 -4.51
C LEU A 308 -13.33 -21.57 -4.17
N MET A 309 -12.85 -20.35 -3.94
CA MET A 309 -11.47 -20.10 -3.54
C MET A 309 -11.15 -20.66 -2.15
N ASP A 310 -12.13 -20.78 -1.25
CA ASP A 310 -11.93 -21.47 0.03
C ASP A 310 -11.51 -22.93 -0.17
N GLU A 311 -12.18 -23.64 -1.08
CA GLU A 311 -11.86 -25.03 -1.41
C GLU A 311 -10.52 -25.13 -2.13
N GLU A 312 -10.23 -24.23 -3.09
CA GLU A 312 -8.97 -24.22 -3.84
C GLU A 312 -7.76 -23.98 -2.94
N PHE A 313 -7.86 -23.07 -1.97
CA PHE A 313 -6.73 -22.66 -1.14
C PHE A 313 -6.51 -23.53 0.09
N PHE A 314 -7.52 -24.27 0.53
CA PHE A 314 -7.43 -25.11 1.73
C PHE A 314 -7.01 -26.57 1.44
N GLN A 315 -7.14 -27.05 0.19
CA GLN A 315 -6.71 -28.39 -0.22
C GLN A 315 -5.18 -28.58 -0.21
#